data_AF-A0A1N7QCJ0-F1
#
_entry.id   AF-A0A1N7QCJ0-F1
#
_cell.length_a   1.000
_cell.length_b   1.000
_cell.length_c   1.000
_cell.angle_alpha   90.00
_cell.angle_beta   90.00
_cell.angle_gamma   90.00
#
_symmetry.space_group_name_H-M   'P 1'
#
loop_
_entity.id
_entity.type
_entity.pdbx_description
1 polymer ?
#
loop_
_entity_poly.entity_id
_entity_poly.type
_entity_poly.pdbx_seq_one_letter_code
_entity_poly.pdbx_strand_id
1 'polypeptide(L)' 'MRASWKAFLQDESGVTAIEYGILAASMAAAIGLIFGSDGVFITALKDRFQSIANQITTTNNNAK' A
#
# COMPACT_ATOMS: atom_id res chain seq x y z
N MET A 1 6.65 4.73 -46.49
CA MET A 1 6.72 4.78 -45.02
C MET A 1 7.65 3.67 -44.54
N ARG A 2 8.93 3.95 -44.33
CA ARG A 2 9.89 3.02 -43.70
C ARG A 2 10.35 3.66 -42.40
N ALA A 3 9.40 3.94 -41.51
CA ALA A 3 9.73 4.28 -40.14
C ALA A 3 10.45 3.06 -39.57
N SER A 4 11.71 3.29 -39.24
CA SER A 4 12.78 2.33 -39.17
C SER A 4 12.61 1.38 -37.99
N TRP A 5 12.77 0.07 -38.21
CA TRP A 5 13.04 -0.91 -37.15
C TRP A 5 14.09 -0.44 -36.13
N LYS A 6 15.04 0.38 -36.60
CA LYS A 6 16.05 1.06 -35.79
C LYS A 6 15.47 2.08 -34.80
N ALA A 7 14.41 2.80 -35.17
CA ALA A 7 13.71 3.72 -34.28
C ALA A 7 12.90 2.97 -33.22
N PHE A 8 12.31 1.81 -33.56
CA PHE A 8 11.65 0.92 -32.59
C PHE A 8 12.65 0.34 -31.57
N LEU A 9 13.85 -0.05 -32.02
CA LEU A 9 14.94 -0.49 -31.14
C LEU A 9 15.56 0.63 -30.29
N GLN A 10 15.33 1.90 -30.65
CA GLN A 10 15.80 3.09 -29.94
C GLN A 10 14.66 3.82 -29.19
N ASP A 11 13.48 3.21 -29.14
CA ASP A 11 12.31 3.82 -28.55
C ASP A 11 12.34 3.63 -27.02
N GLU A 12 12.90 4.62 -26.31
CA GLU A 12 12.84 4.73 -24.85
C GLU A 12 11.68 5.63 -24.39
N SER A 13 10.62 5.74 -25.20
CA SER A 13 9.44 6.57 -24.89
C SER A 13 8.63 6.11 -23.67
N GLY A 14 9.02 5.00 -23.05
CA GLY A 14 8.60 4.61 -21.71
C GLY A 14 9.77 4.83 -20.76
N VAL A 15 9.55 5.65 -19.73
CA VAL A 15 10.45 5.95 -18.60
C VAL A 15 11.35 4.74 -18.27
N THR A 16 12.63 4.98 -17.98
CA THR A 16 13.64 3.91 -17.97
C THR A 16 13.30 2.81 -16.96
N ALA A 17 13.70 1.57 -17.24
CA ALA A 17 13.51 0.44 -16.32
C ALA A 17 14.10 0.70 -14.92
N ILE A 18 15.14 1.54 -14.83
CA ILE A 18 15.78 1.93 -13.56
C ILE A 18 14.86 2.85 -12.74
N GLU A 19 14.20 3.82 -13.38
CA GLU A 19 13.30 4.76 -12.72
C GLU A 19 12.05 4.06 -12.21
N TYR A 20 11.46 3.17 -13.01
CA TYR A 20 10.36 2.32 -12.53
C TYR A 20 10.81 1.36 -11.43
N GLY A 21 12.05 0.88 -11.45
CA GLY A 21 12.63 0.08 -10.37
C GLY A 21 12.63 0.82 -9.02
N ILE A 22 13.06 2.09 -9.03
CA ILE A 22 13.09 2.92 -7.81
C ILE A 22 11.66 3.30 -7.37
N LEU A 23 10.77 3.62 -8.29
CA LEU A 23 9.36 3.89 -7.99
C LEU A 23 8.64 2.67 -7.41
N ALA A 24 8.88 1.48 -7.97
CA ALA A 24 8.32 0.24 -7.45
C ALA A 24 8.86 -0.06 -6.04
N ALA A 25 10.16 0.14 -5.79
CA ALA A 25 10.76 -0.05 -4.48
C ALA A 25 10.20 0.92 -3.43
N SER A 26 10.04 2.21 -3.78
CA SER A 26 9.48 3.20 -2.87
C SER A 26 8.01 2.94 -2.55
N MET A 27 7.21 2.52 -3.56
CA MET A 27 5.83 2.12 -3.34
C MET A 27 5.73 0.88 -2.45
N ALA A 28 6.56 -0.14 -2.69
CA ALA A 28 6.60 -1.33 -1.85
C ALA A 28 6.96 -1.01 -0.39
N ALA A 29 7.94 -0.12 -0.17
CA ALA A 29 8.29 0.35 1.16
C ALA A 29 7.12 1.10 1.83
N ALA A 30 6.45 2.00 1.11
CA ALA A 30 5.29 2.72 1.63
C ALA A 30 4.14 1.79 2.02
N ILE A 31 3.82 0.81 1.16
CA ILE A 31 2.81 -0.22 1.46
C ILE A 31 3.22 -1.01 2.70
N GLY A 32 4.48 -1.42 2.82
CA GLY A 32 4.99 -2.14 3.98
C GLY A 32 4.85 -1.35 5.29
N LEU A 33 5.12 -0.04 5.28
CA LEU A 33 4.98 0.82 6.47
C LEU A 33 3.51 1.05 6.87
N ILE A 34 2.61 1.16 5.90
CA ILE A 34 1.19 1.43 6.17
C ILE A 34 0.48 0.14 6.60
N PHE A 35 0.68 -0.94 5.84
CA PHE A 35 -0.09 -2.18 5.94
C PHE A 35 0.67 -3.33 6.62
N GLY A 36 1.92 -3.12 7.03
CA GLY A 36 2.66 -4.09 7.84
C GLY A 36 1.94 -4.44 9.14
N SER A 37 2.34 -5.53 9.80
CA SER A 37 1.73 -6.00 11.07
C SER A 37 1.71 -4.93 12.16
N ASP A 38 2.74 -4.09 12.17
CA ASP A 38 2.93 -2.95 13.08
C ASP A 38 2.69 -1.60 12.37
N GLY A 39 2.13 -1.64 11.17
CA GLY A 39 1.84 -0.47 10.37
C GLY A 39 0.74 0.38 10.98
N VAL A 40 0.79 1.68 10.70
CA VAL A 40 -0.11 2.69 11.30
C VAL A 40 -1.58 2.34 11.03
N PHE A 41 -1.90 1.86 9.82
CA PHE A 41 -3.27 1.52 9.46
C PHE A 41 -3.78 0.28 10.21
N ILE A 42 -2.98 -0.78 10.29
CA ILE A 42 -3.36 -2.02 10.98
C ILE A 42 -3.53 -1.79 12.48
N THR A 43 -2.66 -1.00 13.10
CA THR A 43 -2.78 -0.61 14.50
C THR A 43 -4.06 0.18 14.76
N ALA A 44 -4.33 1.23 13.98
CA ALA A 44 -5.56 2.01 14.13
C ALA A 44 -6.83 1.17 13.93
N LEU A 45 -6.79 0.21 12.99
CA LEU A 45 -7.88 -0.72 12.75
C LEU A 45 -8.12 -1.62 13.96
N LYS A 46 -7.07 -2.22 14.52
CA LYS A 46 -7.14 -3.05 15.74
C LYS A 46 -7.70 -2.26 16.91
N ASP A 47 -7.20 -1.06 17.15
CA ASP A 47 -7.67 -0.19 18.23
C ASP A 47 -9.16 0.12 18.11
N ARG A 48 -9.64 0.39 16.89
CA ARG A 48 -11.04 0.67 16.65
C ARG A 48 -11.92 -0.55 16.92
N PHE A 49 -11.52 -1.73 16.44
CA PHE A 49 -12.27 -2.97 16.72
C PHE A 49 -12.27 -3.31 18.22
N GLN A 50 -11.14 -3.10 18.90
CA GLN A 50 -11.05 -3.32 20.34
C GLN A 50 -11.94 -2.34 21.12
N SER A 51 -12.01 -1.08 20.69
CA SER A 51 -12.95 -0.11 21.25
C SER A 51 -14.41 -0.55 21.13
N ILE A 52 -14.80 -1.06 19.95
CA ILE A 52 -16.16 -1.59 19.72
C ILE A 52 -16.42 -2.82 20.60
N ALA A 53 -15.48 -3.76 20.67
CA ALA A 53 -15.61 -4.96 21.53
C ALA A 53 -15.77 -4.58 23.01
N ASN A 54 -15.00 -3.59 23.48
CA ASN A 54 -15.11 -3.08 24.84
C ASN A 54 -16.46 -2.42 25.10
N GLN A 55 -16.98 -1.64 24.15
CA GLN A 55 -18.32 -1.03 24.25
C GLN A 55 -19.40 -2.10 24.37
N ILE A 56 -19.38 -3.13 23.51
CA ILE A 56 -20.35 -4.23 23.55
C ILE A 56 -20.29 -4.97 24.90
N THR A 57 -19.09 -5.30 25.37
CA THR A 57 -18.89 -5.99 26.65
C THR A 57 -19.38 -5.15 27.83
N THR A 58 -19.08 -3.85 27.82
CA THR A 58 -19.49 -2.92 28.88
C THR A 58 -21.01 -2.74 28.88
N THR A 59 -21.65 -2.58 27.72
CA THR A 59 -23.11 -2.52 27.61
C THR A 59 -23.75 -3.80 28.13
N ASN A 60 -23.22 -4.98 27.79
CA ASN A 60 -23.71 -6.25 28.30
C ASN A 60 -23.56 -6.40 29.83
N ASN A 61 -22.45 -5.91 30.40
CA ASN A 61 -22.22 -5.96 31.84
C ASN A 61 -23.13 -4.98 32.61
N ASN A 62 -23.46 -3.82 32.03
CA ASN A 62 -24.37 -2.84 32.62
C ASN A 62 -25.86 -3.20 32.45
N ALA A 63 -26.18 -4.17 31.60
CA ALA A 63 -27.54 -4.69 31.39
C ALA A 63 -27.90 -5.83 32.35
N LYS A 64 -27.00 -6.19 33.27
CA LYS A 64 -27.26 -7.06 34.43
C LYS A 64 -27.35 -6.21 35.70
#